data_AF-W7SJH8-F1
#
_entry.id   AF-W7SJH8-F1
#
_cell.length_a   1.000
_cell.length_b   1.000
_cell.length_c   1.000
_cell.angle_alpha   90.00
_cell.angle_beta   90.00
_cell.angle_gamma   90.00
#
_symmetry.space_group_name_H-M   'P 1'
#
loop_
_entity.id
_entity.type
_entity.pdbx_description
1 polymer ?
#
loop_
_entity_poly.entity_id
_entity_poly.type
_entity_poly.pdbx_seq_one_letter_code
_entity_poly.pdbx_strand_id
1 'polypeptide(L)'
;MVKTAQMAVVGTALVLGGLLTACTGDPGTAGPTSTSVTTSAAPTTTTAATTTTTSRNLALPPGVGPFNSAVCVANLYASGVVNGLIPYLNQVKKGRPISDAGWQDIQTTLPDAIASSTPQRGLLQQYGVPATFPAYQDSDDLLAAMNAVLDAGKAKDTAKLAQAFDQLQTASALFGEDCGALTRG
;
A
#
# COMPACT_ATOMS: atom_id res chain seq x y z
N MET A 1 19.22 35.18 -26.05
CA MET A 1 18.69 36.11 -25.02
C MET A 1 18.53 35.31 -23.73
N VAL A 2 19.39 35.57 -22.75
CA VAL A 2 19.40 34.89 -21.44
C VAL A 2 18.77 35.84 -20.43
N LYS A 3 17.80 35.38 -19.64
CA LYS A 3 17.42 36.09 -18.41
C LYS A 3 17.04 35.09 -17.32
N THR A 4 17.99 34.91 -16.43
CA THR A 4 17.92 34.29 -15.12
C THR A 4 17.00 35.10 -14.21
N ALA A 5 16.19 34.44 -13.37
CA ALA A 5 15.53 35.07 -12.22
C ALA A 5 16.09 34.44 -10.93
N GLN A 6 16.59 35.32 -10.07
CA GLN A 6 17.27 35.05 -8.82
C GLN A 6 16.29 34.91 -7.64
N MET A 7 16.85 34.37 -6.57
CA MET A 7 16.35 34.10 -5.23
C MET A 7 15.65 35.28 -4.52
N ALA A 8 14.80 34.92 -3.56
CA ALA A 8 14.57 35.72 -2.35
C ALA A 8 14.75 34.82 -1.11
N VAL A 9 15.73 35.15 -0.27
CA VAL A 9 15.96 34.68 1.09
C VAL A 9 15.83 35.91 1.98
N VAL A 10 14.96 35.93 3.00
CA VAL A 10 15.16 36.68 4.26
C VAL A 10 14.27 36.08 5.37
N GLY A 11 14.87 35.87 6.56
CA GLY A 11 14.20 35.66 7.85
C GLY A 11 14.80 34.48 8.64
N THR A 12 16.06 34.49 9.09
CA THR A 12 16.59 35.08 10.37
C THR A 12 15.78 34.59 11.59
N ALA A 13 16.32 33.86 12.58
CA ALA A 13 17.53 34.15 13.34
C ALA A 13 18.21 32.90 13.97
N LEU A 14 19.55 32.88 13.89
CA LEU A 14 20.44 32.18 14.81
C LEU A 14 20.57 33.00 16.10
N VAL A 15 20.62 32.35 17.26
CA VAL A 15 21.20 32.92 18.48
C VAL A 15 22.44 32.11 18.83
N LEU A 16 23.61 32.71 18.63
CA LEU A 16 24.90 32.29 19.18
C LEU A 16 25.29 33.29 20.28
N GLY A 17 25.84 32.77 21.38
CA GLY A 17 26.93 33.44 22.10
C GLY A 17 26.60 34.09 23.44
N GLY A 18 27.10 33.48 24.52
CA GLY A 18 27.33 34.11 25.81
C GLY A 18 28.42 33.35 26.57
N LEU A 19 29.62 33.92 26.63
CA LEU A 19 30.85 33.41 27.23
C LEU A 19 31.03 33.91 28.68
N LEU A 20 31.66 33.06 29.50
CA LEU A 20 32.71 33.33 30.52
C LEU A 20 32.37 33.80 31.97
N THR A 21 32.89 32.97 32.89
CA THR A 21 33.65 33.22 34.16
C THR A 21 33.00 33.67 35.47
N ALA A 22 32.93 32.69 36.40
CA ALA A 22 33.50 32.61 37.76
C ALA A 22 33.20 33.68 38.83
N CYS A 23 32.66 33.23 39.99
CA CYS A 23 33.11 33.64 41.32
C CYS A 23 32.74 32.62 42.43
N THR A 24 33.77 31.89 42.89
CA THR A 24 34.11 31.46 44.27
C THR A 24 33.05 31.22 45.37
N GLY A 25 32.98 29.96 45.84
CA GLY A 25 33.18 29.53 47.25
C GLY A 25 32.01 29.53 48.26
N ASP A 26 31.49 28.35 48.63
CA ASP A 26 31.54 27.71 49.98
C ASP A 26 30.82 26.33 49.94
N PRO A 27 31.20 25.32 50.76
CA PRO A 27 30.89 23.91 50.52
C PRO A 27 29.67 23.40 51.31
N GLY A 28 29.02 22.39 50.72
CA GLY A 28 28.15 21.46 51.43
C GLY A 28 26.66 21.82 51.39
N THR A 29 25.87 21.00 50.71
CA THR A 29 24.85 20.12 51.31
C THR A 29 24.08 19.37 50.21
N ALA A 30 23.84 18.08 50.47
CA ALA A 30 23.18 17.03 49.68
C ALA A 30 22.45 17.43 48.38
N GLY A 31 22.91 16.84 47.26
CA GLY A 31 22.18 16.88 46.00
C GLY A 31 20.87 16.08 46.06
N PRO A 32 19.74 16.62 45.56
CA PRO A 32 18.56 15.82 45.31
C PRO A 32 18.70 15.07 43.99
N THR A 33 18.43 13.78 44.09
CA THR A 33 18.28 12.75 43.08
C THR A 33 17.78 13.25 41.72
N SER A 34 18.58 13.02 40.68
CA SER A 34 18.14 13.08 39.28
C SER A 34 16.96 12.13 39.10
N THR A 35 15.75 12.67 39.08
CA THR A 35 14.59 11.93 38.60
C THR A 35 14.58 12.10 37.09
N SER A 36 15.28 11.21 36.39
CA SER A 36 15.11 11.07 34.94
C SER A 36 13.66 10.66 34.70
N VAL A 37 12.83 11.61 34.30
CA VAL A 37 11.51 11.32 33.76
C VAL A 37 11.74 10.72 32.38
N THR A 38 12.00 9.41 32.34
CA THR A 38 11.90 8.63 31.11
C THR A 38 10.40 8.51 30.82
N THR A 39 9.85 9.49 30.11
CA THR A 39 8.49 9.39 29.57
C THR A 39 8.52 8.24 28.57
N SER A 40 8.13 7.05 29.03
CA SER A 40 7.89 5.89 28.18
C SER A 40 6.77 6.30 27.21
N ALA A 41 7.14 6.55 25.96
CA ALA A 41 6.15 6.66 24.89
C ALA A 41 5.44 5.31 24.82
N ALA A 42 4.16 5.30 25.17
CA ALA A 42 3.33 4.11 25.03
C ALA A 42 3.46 3.60 23.58
N PRO A 43 3.65 2.29 23.36
CA PRO A 43 3.63 1.76 22.01
C PRO A 43 2.26 2.04 21.42
N THR A 44 2.17 2.99 20.50
CA THR A 44 1.01 3.13 19.62
C THR A 44 0.94 1.85 18.80
N THR A 45 0.08 0.94 19.24
CA THR A 45 -0.41 -0.16 18.41
C THR A 45 -1.22 0.45 17.27
N THR A 46 -0.56 0.68 16.14
CA THR A 46 -1.25 0.93 14.87
C THR A 46 -1.94 -0.37 14.49
N THR A 47 -3.20 -0.51 14.90
CA THR A 47 -4.10 -1.53 14.37
C THR A 47 -4.15 -1.31 12.86
N ALA A 48 -3.61 -2.25 12.10
CA ALA A 48 -3.73 -2.21 10.65
C ALA A 48 -5.22 -2.09 10.32
N ALA A 49 -5.59 -1.06 9.54
CA ALA A 49 -6.94 -0.95 9.03
C ALA A 49 -7.28 -2.27 8.34
N THR A 50 -8.28 -2.97 8.86
CA THR A 50 -8.88 -4.11 8.14
C THR A 50 -9.76 -3.47 7.09
N THR A 51 -9.26 -3.39 5.86
CA THR A 51 -10.06 -2.99 4.69
C THR A 51 -11.14 -4.05 4.48
N THR A 52 -12.26 -3.85 5.17
CA THR A 52 -13.47 -4.63 4.97
C THR A 52 -14.26 -3.92 3.88
N THR A 53 -14.17 -4.43 2.65
CA THR A 53 -15.14 -4.06 1.61
C THR A 53 -16.51 -4.59 2.02
N THR A 54 -17.52 -3.72 2.05
CA THR A 54 -18.90 -4.17 2.25
C THR A 54 -19.31 -5.02 1.06
N SER A 55 -19.70 -6.27 1.31
CA SER A 55 -20.21 -7.18 0.28
C SER A 55 -21.37 -6.54 -0.47
N ARG A 56 -21.35 -6.63 -1.80
CA ARG A 56 -22.43 -6.20 -2.69
C ARG A 56 -23.54 -7.26 -2.84
N ASN A 57 -23.31 -8.47 -2.34
CA ASN A 57 -24.20 -9.64 -2.40
C ASN A 57 -24.75 -9.87 -3.82
N LEU A 58 -23.84 -9.91 -4.79
CA LEU A 58 -24.20 -10.04 -6.20
C LEU A 58 -24.78 -11.42 -6.51
N ALA A 59 -25.82 -11.44 -7.35
CA ALA A 59 -26.37 -12.66 -7.94
C ALA A 59 -25.81 -12.90 -9.34
N LEU A 60 -25.89 -14.15 -9.80
CA LEU A 60 -25.59 -14.51 -11.17
C LEU A 60 -26.50 -13.72 -12.15
N PRO A 61 -25.96 -13.08 -13.20
CA PRO A 61 -26.77 -12.39 -14.19
C PRO A 61 -27.76 -13.32 -14.90
N PRO A 62 -28.99 -12.88 -15.18
CA PRO A 62 -29.95 -13.67 -15.96
C PRO A 62 -29.38 -14.06 -17.32
N GLY A 63 -29.52 -15.33 -17.70
CA GLY A 63 -29.06 -15.85 -19.00
C GLY A 63 -27.57 -16.18 -19.08
N VAL A 64 -26.81 -15.95 -18.01
CA VAL A 64 -25.41 -16.41 -17.88
C VAL A 64 -25.42 -17.67 -17.02
N GLY A 65 -24.86 -18.77 -17.52
CA GLY A 65 -24.64 -19.97 -16.71
C GLY A 65 -23.42 -19.79 -15.79
N PRO A 66 -23.35 -20.51 -14.65
CA PRO A 66 -22.14 -20.53 -13.85
C PRO A 66 -20.97 -21.03 -14.69
N PHE A 67 -19.84 -20.35 -14.62
CA PHE A 67 -18.63 -20.82 -15.28
C PHE A 67 -17.58 -21.33 -14.27
N ASN A 68 -16.62 -22.10 -14.76
CA ASN A 68 -15.54 -22.65 -13.95
C ASN A 68 -14.72 -21.50 -13.33
N SER A 69 -14.35 -21.60 -12.05
CA SER A 69 -13.50 -20.60 -11.38
C SER A 69 -12.18 -20.30 -12.10
N ALA A 70 -11.69 -21.25 -12.91
CA ALA A 70 -10.54 -21.04 -13.79
C ALA A 70 -10.73 -19.94 -14.84
N VAL A 71 -11.96 -19.50 -15.13
CA VAL A 71 -12.26 -18.37 -16.03
C VAL A 71 -12.02 -17.01 -15.34
N CYS A 72 -12.05 -17.00 -14.00
CA CYS A 72 -11.71 -15.85 -13.17
C CYS A 72 -10.21 -15.82 -12.85
N VAL A 73 -9.40 -15.89 -13.91
CA VAL A 73 -7.94 -15.98 -13.84
C VAL A 73 -7.34 -14.81 -13.06
N ALA A 74 -7.83 -13.58 -13.31
CA ALA A 74 -7.31 -12.38 -12.65
C ALA A 74 -7.47 -12.45 -11.11
N ASN A 75 -8.55 -13.05 -10.61
CA ASN A 75 -8.78 -13.22 -9.17
C ASN A 75 -7.77 -14.22 -8.55
N LEU A 76 -7.44 -15.30 -9.26
CA LEU A 76 -6.47 -16.29 -8.79
C LEU A 76 -5.07 -15.66 -8.65
N TYR A 77 -4.63 -14.91 -9.66
CA TYR A 77 -3.34 -14.23 -9.63
C TYR A 77 -3.33 -13.08 -8.61
N ALA A 78 -4.39 -12.28 -8.53
CA ALA A 78 -4.51 -11.21 -7.54
C ALA A 78 -4.40 -11.74 -6.10
N SER A 79 -5.07 -12.84 -5.79
CA SER A 79 -4.99 -13.48 -4.48
C SER A 79 -3.55 -13.93 -4.16
N GLY A 80 -2.85 -14.50 -5.14
CA GLY A 80 -1.44 -14.88 -5.01
C GLY A 80 -0.53 -13.67 -4.76
N VAL A 81 -0.70 -12.60 -5.53
CA VAL A 81 0.05 -11.34 -5.38
C VAL A 81 -0.20 -10.71 -4.02
N VAL A 82 -1.47 -10.58 -3.60
CA VAL A 82 -1.83 -10.01 -2.30
C VAL A 82 -1.13 -10.79 -1.19
N ASN A 83 -1.23 -12.12 -1.19
CA ASN A 83 -0.59 -12.96 -0.18
C ASN A 83 0.95 -12.86 -0.21
N GLY A 84 1.55 -12.80 -1.40
CA GLY A 84 3.00 -12.65 -1.58
C GLY A 84 3.56 -11.31 -1.11
N LEU A 85 2.75 -10.24 -1.15
CA LEU A 85 3.17 -8.89 -0.75
C LEU A 85 3.01 -8.61 0.76
N ILE A 86 2.19 -9.37 1.47
CA ILE A 86 1.95 -9.21 2.92
C ILE A 86 3.26 -9.14 3.74
N PRO A 87 4.27 -10.00 3.51
CA PRO A 87 5.54 -9.93 4.25
C PRO A 87 6.29 -8.60 4.07
N TYR A 88 6.30 -8.03 2.86
CA TYR A 88 6.93 -6.74 2.59
C TYR A 88 6.19 -5.58 3.24
N LEU A 89 4.85 -5.60 3.16
CA LEU A 89 3.97 -4.65 3.83
C LEU A 89 4.14 -4.68 5.36
N ASN A 90 4.32 -5.87 5.93
CA ASN A 90 4.62 -6.02 7.35
C ASN A 90 5.97 -5.41 7.74
N GLN A 91 6.96 -5.39 6.84
CA GLN A 91 8.23 -4.67 7.08
C GLN A 91 8.01 -3.16 7.03
N VAL A 92 7.32 -2.66 6.01
CA VAL A 92 7.00 -1.22 5.86
C VAL A 92 6.23 -0.71 7.08
N LYS A 93 5.19 -1.42 7.54
CA LYS A 93 4.41 -1.06 8.73
C LYS A 93 5.24 -1.02 10.02
N LYS A 94 6.31 -1.82 10.08
CA LYS A 94 7.27 -1.82 11.21
C LYS A 94 8.39 -0.78 11.06
N GLY A 95 8.31 0.09 10.05
CA GLY A 95 9.35 1.07 9.72
C GLY A 95 10.66 0.44 9.26
N ARG A 96 10.63 -0.81 8.77
CA ARG A 96 11.80 -1.53 8.28
C ARG A 96 11.93 -1.39 6.77
N PRO A 97 13.17 -1.27 6.25
CA PRO A 97 13.39 -1.23 4.81
C PRO A 97 13.09 -2.60 4.20
N ILE A 98 12.53 -2.60 2.98
CA ILE A 98 12.47 -3.80 2.14
C ILE A 98 13.86 -4.03 1.53
N SER A 99 14.32 -5.28 1.53
CA SER A 99 15.60 -5.65 0.94
C SER A 99 15.60 -5.51 -0.59
N ASP A 100 16.77 -5.39 -1.21
CA ASP A 100 16.86 -5.37 -2.68
C ASP A 100 16.27 -6.63 -3.32
N ALA A 101 16.44 -7.79 -2.69
CA ALA A 101 15.81 -9.03 -3.14
C ALA A 101 14.27 -8.95 -3.08
N GLY A 102 13.70 -8.30 -2.06
CA GLY A 102 12.25 -8.09 -1.97
C GLY A 102 11.74 -7.12 -3.05
N TRP A 103 12.47 -6.04 -3.32
CA TRP A 103 12.13 -5.15 -4.43
C TRP A 103 12.24 -5.85 -5.80
N GLN A 104 13.26 -6.69 -5.98
CA GLN A 104 13.42 -7.47 -7.19
C GLN A 104 12.27 -8.47 -7.38
N ASP A 105 11.86 -9.16 -6.32
CA ASP A 105 10.72 -10.10 -6.35
C ASP A 105 9.42 -9.41 -6.79
N ILE A 106 9.12 -8.22 -6.24
CA ILE A 106 7.99 -7.40 -6.69
C ILE A 106 8.11 -7.09 -8.19
N GLN A 107 9.29 -6.68 -8.66
CA GLN A 107 9.51 -6.31 -10.06
C GLN A 107 9.47 -7.50 -11.02
N THR A 108 9.77 -8.71 -10.57
CA THR A 108 9.73 -9.93 -11.41
C THR A 108 8.37 -10.61 -11.41
N THR A 109 7.66 -10.59 -10.28
CA THR A 109 6.42 -11.37 -10.11
C THR A 109 5.18 -10.62 -10.60
N LEU A 110 5.11 -9.29 -10.41
CA LEU A 110 3.94 -8.51 -10.85
C LEU A 110 3.71 -8.50 -12.37
N PRO A 111 4.73 -8.38 -13.24
CA PRO A 111 4.52 -8.37 -14.69
C PRO A 111 3.78 -9.61 -15.20
N ASP A 112 4.14 -10.79 -14.69
CA ASP A 112 3.50 -12.05 -15.07
C ASP A 112 2.03 -12.07 -14.61
N ALA A 113 1.75 -11.65 -13.38
CA ALA A 113 0.38 -11.55 -12.86
C ALA A 113 -0.48 -10.57 -13.68
N ILE A 114 0.08 -9.41 -14.07
CA ILE A 114 -0.60 -8.42 -14.92
C ILE A 114 -0.88 -9.00 -16.30
N ALA A 115 0.11 -9.65 -16.93
CA ALA A 115 -0.03 -10.27 -18.23
C ALA A 115 -1.11 -11.36 -18.22
N SER A 116 -1.13 -12.22 -17.19
CA SER A 116 -2.15 -13.26 -17.01
C SER A 116 -3.55 -12.70 -16.71
N SER A 117 -3.65 -11.51 -16.11
CA SER A 117 -4.93 -10.89 -15.75
C SER A 117 -5.53 -10.05 -16.89
N THR A 118 -4.70 -9.58 -17.84
CA THR A 118 -5.13 -8.70 -18.95
C THR A 118 -6.27 -9.26 -19.81
N PRO A 119 -6.33 -10.57 -20.14
CA PRO A 119 -7.40 -11.12 -20.96
C PRO A 119 -8.78 -11.18 -20.28
N GLN A 120 -8.89 -10.87 -18.98
CA GLN A 120 -10.09 -11.11 -18.18
C GLN A 120 -11.35 -10.47 -18.75
N ARG A 121 -11.28 -9.24 -19.27
CA ARG A 121 -12.42 -8.58 -19.93
C ARG A 121 -12.94 -9.38 -21.12
N GLY A 122 -12.03 -9.89 -21.95
CA GLY A 122 -12.37 -10.69 -23.13
C GLY A 122 -13.03 -12.01 -22.74
N LEU A 123 -12.56 -12.63 -21.66
CA LEU A 123 -13.18 -13.83 -21.09
C LEU A 123 -14.61 -13.54 -20.58
N LEU A 124 -14.81 -12.47 -19.80
CA LEU A 124 -16.15 -12.09 -19.33
C LEU A 124 -17.12 -11.91 -20.50
N GLN A 125 -16.69 -11.26 -21.58
CA GLN A 125 -17.50 -11.07 -22.78
C GLN A 125 -17.78 -12.40 -23.50
N GLN A 126 -16.78 -13.28 -23.62
CA GLN A 126 -16.93 -14.59 -24.24
C GLN A 126 -17.94 -15.48 -23.50
N TYR A 127 -18.03 -15.35 -22.17
CA TYR A 127 -18.98 -16.05 -21.32
C TYR A 127 -20.35 -15.36 -21.23
N GLY A 128 -20.58 -14.31 -22.02
CA GLY A 128 -21.87 -13.63 -22.11
C GLY A 128 -22.19 -12.75 -20.90
N VAL A 129 -21.21 -12.41 -20.05
CA VAL A 129 -21.44 -11.53 -18.91
C VAL A 129 -21.86 -10.15 -19.42
N PRO A 130 -23.03 -9.61 -19.00
CA PRO A 130 -23.50 -8.31 -19.45
C PRO A 130 -22.50 -7.20 -19.11
N ALA A 131 -22.28 -6.27 -20.03
CA ALA A 131 -21.35 -5.14 -19.81
C ALA A 131 -21.74 -4.23 -18.63
N THR A 132 -22.99 -4.29 -18.17
CA THR A 132 -23.48 -3.59 -16.98
C THR A 132 -23.11 -4.30 -15.67
N PHE A 133 -22.59 -5.52 -15.73
CA PHE A 133 -22.17 -6.25 -14.54
C PHE A 133 -20.85 -5.68 -14.01
N PRO A 134 -20.69 -5.50 -12.69
CA PRO A 134 -19.55 -4.80 -12.09
C PRO A 134 -18.17 -5.42 -12.39
N ALA A 135 -18.11 -6.72 -12.67
CA ALA A 135 -16.87 -7.46 -12.96
C ALA A 135 -15.94 -6.80 -14.00
N TYR A 136 -16.49 -6.09 -14.99
CA TYR A 136 -15.66 -5.39 -15.98
C TYR A 136 -14.88 -4.23 -15.34
N GLN A 137 -15.56 -3.40 -14.55
CA GLN A 137 -14.94 -2.27 -13.87
C GLN A 137 -13.97 -2.76 -12.79
N ASP A 138 -14.39 -3.74 -11.98
CA ASP A 138 -13.53 -4.24 -10.89
C ASP A 138 -12.30 -4.99 -11.44
N SER A 139 -12.40 -5.62 -12.61
CA SER A 139 -11.24 -6.17 -13.31
C SER A 139 -10.27 -5.07 -13.77
N ASP A 140 -10.77 -3.92 -14.23
CA ASP A 140 -9.93 -2.80 -14.65
C ASP A 140 -9.23 -2.16 -13.45
N ASP A 141 -9.97 -1.96 -12.36
CA ASP A 141 -9.45 -1.41 -11.10
C ASP A 141 -8.41 -2.34 -10.48
N LEU A 142 -8.61 -3.66 -10.60
CA LEU A 142 -7.65 -4.66 -10.17
C LEU A 142 -6.34 -4.56 -10.98
N LEU A 143 -6.42 -4.47 -12.30
CA LEU A 143 -5.25 -4.30 -13.18
C LEU A 143 -4.54 -2.98 -12.89
N ALA A 144 -5.28 -1.90 -12.66
CA ALA A 144 -4.70 -0.61 -12.30
C ALA A 144 -3.94 -0.69 -10.97
N ALA A 145 -4.50 -1.36 -9.96
CA ALA A 145 -3.86 -1.55 -8.67
C ALA A 145 -2.58 -2.41 -8.76
N MET A 146 -2.59 -3.49 -9.55
CA MET A 146 -1.37 -4.28 -9.81
C MET A 146 -0.27 -3.44 -10.46
N ASN A 147 -0.62 -2.59 -11.44
CA ASN A 147 0.34 -1.69 -12.07
C ASN A 147 0.88 -0.65 -11.07
N ALA A 148 0.03 -0.10 -10.20
CA ALA A 148 0.47 0.84 -9.16
C ALA A 148 1.46 0.19 -8.18
N VAL A 149 1.26 -1.08 -7.82
CA VAL A 149 2.22 -1.86 -7.00
C VAL A 149 3.54 -2.03 -7.75
N LEU A 150 3.50 -2.39 -9.03
CA LEU A 150 4.71 -2.55 -9.85
C LEU A 150 5.48 -1.23 -9.95
N ASP A 151 4.79 -0.11 -10.16
CA ASP A 151 5.42 1.22 -10.25
C ASP A 151 6.04 1.65 -8.92
N ALA A 152 5.37 1.37 -7.79
CA ALA A 152 5.97 1.54 -6.47
C ALA A 152 7.21 0.67 -6.27
N GLY A 153 7.16 -0.58 -6.76
CA GLY A 153 8.28 -1.53 -6.73
C GLY A 153 9.50 -1.07 -7.54
N LYS A 154 9.28 -0.53 -8.74
CA LYS A 154 10.33 0.07 -9.59
C LYS A 154 10.93 1.31 -8.93
N ALA A 155 10.09 2.14 -8.30
CA ALA A 155 10.53 3.34 -7.59
C ALA A 155 11.18 3.03 -6.23
N LYS A 156 11.08 1.79 -5.73
CA LYS A 156 11.43 1.40 -4.36
C LYS A 156 10.79 2.30 -3.30
N ASP A 157 9.56 2.74 -3.55
CA ASP A 157 8.83 3.71 -2.73
C ASP A 157 7.88 2.98 -1.77
N THR A 158 8.24 2.94 -0.49
CA THR A 158 7.48 2.22 0.54
C THR A 158 6.12 2.85 0.84
N ALA A 159 5.98 4.18 0.70
CA ALA A 159 4.72 4.87 0.94
C ALA A 159 3.73 4.58 -0.19
N LYS A 160 4.18 4.67 -1.45
CA LYS A 160 3.38 4.29 -2.61
C LYS A 160 3.05 2.80 -2.60
N LEU A 161 3.98 1.95 -2.17
CA LEU A 161 3.74 0.51 -2.08
C LEU A 161 2.60 0.20 -1.10
N ALA A 162 2.61 0.84 0.08
CA ALA A 162 1.55 0.67 1.06
C ALA A 162 0.18 1.11 0.50
N GLN A 163 0.12 2.28 -0.13
CA GLN A 163 -1.11 2.79 -0.74
C GLN A 163 -1.62 1.89 -1.87
N ALA A 164 -0.75 1.49 -2.79
CA ALA A 164 -1.10 0.65 -3.93
C ALA A 164 -1.56 -0.75 -3.48
N PHE A 165 -0.96 -1.28 -2.40
CA PHE A 165 -1.39 -2.56 -1.83
C PHE A 165 -2.79 -2.50 -1.20
N ASP A 166 -3.15 -1.41 -0.54
CA ASP A 166 -4.50 -1.23 0.01
C ASP A 166 -5.54 -1.14 -1.12
N GLN A 167 -5.21 -0.47 -2.23
CA GLN A 167 -6.02 -0.47 -3.44
C GLN A 167 -6.14 -1.88 -4.04
N LEU A 168 -5.02 -2.61 -4.12
CA LEU A 168 -5.01 -3.97 -4.65
C LEU A 168 -5.86 -4.93 -3.81
N GLN A 169 -5.78 -4.88 -2.48
CA GLN A 169 -6.63 -5.68 -1.60
C GLN A 169 -8.11 -5.38 -1.82
N THR A 170 -8.46 -4.09 -1.93
CA THR A 170 -9.84 -3.65 -2.16
C THR A 170 -10.36 -4.16 -3.51
N ALA A 171 -9.60 -3.92 -4.59
CA ALA A 171 -9.99 -4.36 -5.93
C ALA A 171 -10.04 -5.89 -6.05
N SER A 172 -9.10 -6.60 -5.41
CA SER A 172 -9.09 -8.07 -5.35
C SER A 172 -10.33 -8.61 -4.62
N ALA A 173 -10.73 -8.00 -3.51
CA ALA A 173 -11.93 -8.41 -2.78
C ALA A 173 -13.21 -8.18 -3.59
N LEU A 174 -13.35 -7.01 -4.24
CA LEU A 174 -14.51 -6.69 -5.08
C LEU A 174 -14.60 -7.64 -6.27
N PHE A 175 -13.50 -7.81 -7.01
CA PHE A 175 -13.46 -8.70 -8.16
C PHE A 175 -13.63 -10.18 -7.75
N GLY A 176 -13.11 -10.56 -6.59
CA GLY A 176 -13.33 -11.89 -6.01
C GLY A 176 -14.79 -12.15 -5.66
N GLU A 177 -15.53 -11.13 -5.21
CA GLU A 177 -16.98 -11.20 -5.01
C GLU A 177 -17.72 -11.40 -6.35
N ASP A 178 -17.38 -10.63 -7.38
CA ASP A 178 -17.97 -10.77 -8.72
C ASP A 178 -17.76 -12.18 -9.28
N CYS A 179 -16.53 -12.67 -9.18
CA CYS A 179 -16.17 -14.03 -9.56
C CYS A 179 -16.92 -15.07 -8.73
N GLY A 180 -17.16 -14.82 -7.44
CA GLY A 180 -18.01 -15.65 -6.60
C GLY A 180 -19.45 -15.74 -7.13
N ALA A 181 -20.04 -14.61 -7.52
CA ALA A 181 -21.38 -14.56 -8.10
C ALA A 181 -21.47 -15.28 -9.46
N LEU A 182 -20.42 -15.17 -10.28
CA LEU A 182 -20.37 -15.77 -11.62
C LEU A 182 -20.04 -17.27 -11.64
N THR A 183 -19.52 -17.83 -10.54
CA THR A 183 -19.08 -19.24 -10.46
C THR A 183 -19.98 -20.13 -9.61
N ARG A 184 -20.77 -19.55 -8.69
CA ARG A 184 -21.68 -20.30 -7.79
C ARG A 184 -23.14 -20.30 -8.23
N GLY A 185 -23.41 -19.72 -9.41
CA GLY A 185 -24.73 -19.66 -10.04
C GLY A 185 -25.45 -20.98 -10.15
#